data_AF-A0A9D2CRJ5-F1
#
_entry.id   AF-A0A9D2CRJ5-F1
#
_cell.length_a   1.000
_cell.length_b   1.000
_cell.length_c   1.000
_cell.angle_alpha   90.00
_cell.angle_beta   90.00
_cell.angle_gamma   90.00
#
_symmetry.space_group_name_H-M   'P 1'
#
loop_
_entity.id
_entity.type
_entity.pdbx_description
1 polymer ?
#
loop_
_entity_poly.entity_id
_entity_poly.type
_entity_poly.pdbx_seq_one_letter_code
_entity_poly.pdbx_strand_id
1 'polypeptide(L)' 'MYSDDDFPSPTPLWYRVIMFTMIVIGVLWIITFYISQSVYPIPGIGNWNIGIGIGFMMVGLVMTTRWR' A
#
# COMPACT_ATOMS: atom_id res chain seq x y z
N MET A 1 -3.06 -17.16 -40.01
CA MET A 1 -2.35 -15.89 -39.75
C MET A 1 -2.82 -15.45 -38.36
N TYR A 2 -2.12 -15.90 -37.33
CA TYR A 2 -2.37 -15.47 -35.94
C TYR A 2 -1.49 -14.23 -35.76
N SER A 3 -2.10 -13.05 -35.67
CA SER A 3 -1.37 -11.84 -35.26
C SER A 3 -1.10 -12.00 -33.77
N ASP A 4 0.17 -12.03 -33.37
CA ASP A 4 0.62 -12.14 -31.97
C ASP A 4 0.18 -10.96 -31.07
N ASP A 5 -0.76 -10.14 -31.54
CA ASP A 5 -1.29 -8.92 -30.93
C ASP A 5 -2.52 -9.18 -30.02
N ASP A 6 -2.99 -10.43 -29.89
CA ASP A 6 -4.16 -10.81 -29.06
C ASP A 6 -3.84 -10.98 -27.56
N PHE A 7 -2.59 -10.81 -27.14
CA PHE A 7 -2.26 -10.89 -25.72
C PHE A 7 -2.56 -9.56 -25.02
N PRO A 8 -3.49 -9.50 -24.04
CA PRO A 8 -3.71 -8.30 -23.27
C PRO A 8 -2.38 -7.86 -22.65
N SER A 9 -1.99 -6.62 -22.97
CA SER A 9 -0.78 -5.97 -22.46
C SER A 9 -0.57 -6.31 -20.98
N PRO A 10 0.54 -6.98 -20.60
CA PRO A 10 0.75 -7.37 -19.22
C PRO A 10 0.70 -6.14 -18.32
N THR A 11 -0.04 -6.21 -17.21
CA THR A 11 -0.09 -5.13 -16.22
C THR A 11 1.34 -4.65 -15.92
N PRO A 12 1.63 -3.34 -16.05
CA PRO A 12 2.97 -2.84 -15.93
C PRO A 12 3.60 -3.24 -14.60
N LEU A 13 4.84 -3.73 -14.63
CA LEU A 13 5.50 -4.29 -13.44
C LEU A 13 5.64 -3.23 -12.32
N TRP A 14 5.82 -1.97 -12.69
CA TRP A 14 5.84 -0.84 -11.74
C TRP A 14 4.52 -0.70 -10.96
N TYR A 15 3.37 -1.00 -11.58
CA TYR A 15 2.07 -0.94 -10.90
C TYR A 15 1.97 -2.00 -9.81
N ARG A 16 2.41 -3.23 -10.12
CA ARG A 16 2.48 -4.34 -9.16
C ARG A 16 3.43 -4.01 -8.00
N VAL A 17 4.58 -3.39 -8.29
CA VAL A 17 5.55 -2.96 -7.26
C VAL A 17 4.94 -1.89 -6.34
N ILE A 18 4.31 -0.84 -6.88
CA ILE A 18 3.76 0.24 -6.03
C ILE A 18 2.64 -0.30 -5.14
N MET A 19 1.79 -1.20 -5.65
CA MET A 19 0.70 -1.74 -4.86
C MET A 19 1.20 -2.54 -3.64
N PHE A 20 2.18 -3.43 -3.84
CA PHE A 20 2.81 -4.14 -2.72
C PHE A 20 3.53 -3.19 -1.77
N THR A 21 4.25 -2.21 -2.31
CA THR A 21 4.99 -1.22 -1.50
C THR A 21 4.04 -0.46 -0.58
N MET A 22 2.88 -0.05 -1.07
CA MET A 22 1.93 0.75 -0.29
C MET A 22 1.25 -0.05 0.83
N ILE A 23 0.96 -1.33 0.58
CA ILE A 23 0.48 -2.26 1.61
C ILE A 23 1.56 -2.48 2.67
N VAL A 24 2.80 -2.74 2.25
CA VAL A 24 3.94 -2.95 3.17
C VAL A 24 4.17 -1.70 4.02
N ILE A 25 4.11 -0.50 3.43
CA ILE A 25 4.21 0.76 4.18
C ILE A 25 3.10 0.89 5.23
N GLY A 26 1.85 0.60 4.88
CA GLY A 26 0.73 0.66 5.83
C GLY A 26 0.90 -0.32 6.99
N VAL A 27 1.35 -1.54 6.69
CA VAL A 27 1.65 -2.56 7.72
C VAL A 27 2.82 -2.13 8.60
N LEU A 28 3.93 -1.70 8.00
CA LEU A 28 5.11 -1.20 8.74
C LEU A 28 4.74 -0.03 9.65
N TRP A 29 3.88 0.88 9.20
CA TRP A 29 3.45 2.02 10.01
C TRP A 29 2.74 1.59 11.30
N ILE A 30 1.78 0.66 11.19
CA ILE A 30 1.04 0.14 12.35
C ILE A 30 1.97 -0.67 13.25
N ILE A 31 2.85 -1.51 12.68
CA ILE A 31 3.83 -2.29 13.42
C ILE A 31 4.75 -1.37 14.22
N THR A 32 5.32 -0.32 13.60
CA THR A 32 6.16 0.65 14.29
C THR A 32 5.41 1.35 15.42
N PHE A 33 4.15 1.73 15.20
CA PHE A 33 3.33 2.37 16.24
C PHE A 33 3.10 1.46 17.45
N TYR A 34 2.82 0.18 17.21
CA TYR A 34 2.61 -0.80 18.27
C TYR A 34 3.91 -1.16 19.01
N ILE A 35 4.99 -1.41 18.28
CA ILE A 35 6.31 -1.72 18.87
C ILE A 35 6.81 -0.55 19.71
N SER A 36 6.52 0.67 19.27
CA SER A 36 6.95 1.88 19.95
C SER A 36 6.09 2.29 21.15
N GLN A 37 5.11 1.50 21.57
CA GLN A 37 4.20 1.86 22.67
C GLN A 37 3.55 3.25 22.46
N SER A 38 3.09 3.51 21.24
CA SER A 38 2.43 4.78 20.88
C SER A 38 3.32 6.03 20.81
N VAL A 39 4.65 5.87 20.82
CA VAL A 39 5.62 7.00 20.77
C VAL A 39 6.08 7.33 19.34
N TYR A 40 6.29 6.34 18.48
CA TYR A 40 6.71 6.50 17.07
C TYR A 40 5.58 6.04 16.14
N PRO A 41 5.52 6.45 14.85
CA PRO A 41 6.50 7.27 14.11
C PRO A 41 6.47 8.76 14.40
N ILE A 42 5.34 9.33 14.87
CA ILE A 42 5.26 10.73 15.27
C ILE A 42 4.92 10.81 16.78
N PRO A 43 5.89 11.22 17.63
CA PRO A 43 5.64 11.43 19.05
C PRO A 43 4.72 12.62 19.29
N GLY A 44 3.79 12.47 20.24
CA GLY A 44 2.85 13.52 20.64
C GLY A 44 1.52 13.57 19.88
N ILE A 45 1.39 12.80 18.80
CA ILE A 45 0.14 12.69 17.98
C ILE A 45 -0.84 11.64 18.55
N GLY A 46 -0.38 10.76 19.45
CA GLY A 46 -1.21 9.75 20.11
C GLY A 46 -1.90 8.80 19.11
N ASN A 47 -3.20 8.58 19.28
CA ASN A 47 -3.97 7.62 18.47
C ASN A 47 -4.09 8.00 16.98
N TRP A 48 -3.76 9.22 16.59
CA TRP A 48 -3.87 9.65 15.18
C TRP A 48 -2.85 8.95 14.27
N ASN A 49 -1.79 8.36 14.82
CA ASN A 49 -0.89 7.47 14.09
C ASN A 49 -1.61 6.21 13.54
N ILE A 50 -2.64 5.71 14.24
CA ILE A 50 -3.48 4.59 13.75
C ILE A 50 -4.31 5.05 12.55
N GLY A 51 -4.86 6.27 12.60
CA GLY A 51 -5.60 6.86 11.48
C GLY A 51 -4.77 6.96 10.21
N ILE A 52 -3.49 7.32 10.33
CA ILE A 52 -2.55 7.37 9.20
C ILE A 52 -2.27 5.95 8.66
N GLY A 53 -2.07 4.97 9.53
CA GLY A 53 -1.91 3.56 9.13
C GLY A 53 -3.12 3.01 8.37
N ILE A 54 -4.33 3.34 8.83
CA ILE A 54 -5.58 3.01 8.13
C ILE A 54 -5.66 3.73 6.78
N GLY A 55 -5.24 5.00 6.70
CA GLY A 55 -5.15 5.75 5.45
C GLY A 55 -4.26 5.06 4.41
N PHE A 56 -3.07 4.61 4.82
CA PHE A 56 -2.19 3.85 3.93
C PHE A 56 -2.81 2.52 3.47
N MET A 57 -3.51 1.81 4.36
CA MET A 57 -4.24 0.59 4.00
C MET A 57 -5.36 0.86 2.99
N MET A 58 -6.14 1.93 3.17
CA MET A 58 -7.18 2.34 2.20
C MET A 58 -6.58 2.66 0.83
N VAL A 59 -5.45 3.36 0.79
CA VAL A 59 -4.76 3.70 -0.45
C VAL A 59 -4.21 2.44 -1.15
N GLY A 60 -3.70 1.46 -0.38
CA GLY A 60 -3.35 0.13 -0.88
C GLY A 60 -4.55 -0.61 -1.49
N LEU A 61 -5.72 -0.54 -0.85
CA LEU A 61 -6.98 -1.10 -1.35
C LEU A 61 -7.47 -0.41 -2.63
N VAL A 62 -7.40 0.91 -2.72
CA VAL A 62 -7.80 1.63 -3.96
C VAL A 62 -6.91 1.21 -5.13
N MET A 63 -5.61 0.99 -4.91
CA MET A 63 -4.75 0.46 -5.95
C MET A 63 -5.10 -0.98 -6.37
N THR A 64 -5.65 -1.83 -5.50
CA THR A 64 -6.09 -3.17 -5.91
C THR A 64 -7.31 -3.12 -6.82
N THR A 65 -8.09 -2.03 -6.80
CA THR A 65 -9.25 -1.87 -7.69
C THR A 65 -8.90 -1.43 -9.12
N ARG A 66 -7.73 -0.80 -9.34
CA ARG A 66 -7.31 -0.33 -10.67
C ARG A 66 -6.50 -1.37 -11.46
N TRP A 67 -6.73 -2.66 -11.19
CA TRP A 67 -6.14 -3.76 -11.96
C TRP A 67 -6.83 -3.86 -13.30
N ARG A 68 -6.15 -3.37 -14.33
CA ARG A 68 -6.48 -3.52 -15.74
C ARG A 68 -5.19 -3.71 -16.51
#